data_AF-A0A7K4EVT3-F1
#
_entry.id   AF-A0A7K4EVT3-F1
#
_cell.length_a   1.000
_cell.length_b   1.000
_cell.length_c   1.000
_cell.angle_alpha   90.00
_cell.angle_beta   90.00
_cell.angle_gamma   90.00
#
_symmetry.space_group_name_H-M   'P 1'
#
loop_
_entity.id
_entity.type
_entity.pdbx_description
1 polymer ?
#
loop_
_entity_poly.entity_id
_entity_poly.type
_entity_poly.pdbx_seq_one_letter_code
_entity_poly.pdbx_strand_id
1 'polypeptide(L)'
;MGANPYIHIPKESWPNWTWYAIECIIVIAVSMLTSSKITDSIEGLSPEVQNYVFMGIVGLFFLVWYIGIRGLILKKKILKNSY
;
A
#
# COMPACT_ATOMS: atom_id res chain seq x y z
N MET A 1 -17.26 -12.26 -47.12
CA MET A 1 -16.29 -12.28 -46.01
C MET A 1 -17.07 -12.12 -44.72
N GLY A 2 -17.28 -13.20 -43.98
CA GLY A 2 -18.06 -13.15 -42.73
C GLY A 2 -17.25 -12.46 -41.64
N ALA A 3 -17.78 -11.38 -41.07
CA ALA A 3 -17.22 -10.77 -39.88
C ALA A 3 -17.33 -11.78 -38.73
N ASN A 4 -16.21 -12.06 -38.08
CA ASN A 4 -16.15 -12.97 -36.94
C ASN A 4 -16.94 -12.33 -35.76
N PRO A 5 -17.99 -12.99 -35.23
CA PRO A 5 -18.89 -12.40 -34.21
C PRO A 5 -18.28 -12.36 -32.79
N TYR A 6 -17.03 -12.78 -32.58
CA TYR A 6 -16.39 -12.68 -31.28
C TYR A 6 -15.90 -11.24 -31.03
N ILE A 7 -16.74 -10.43 -30.40
CA ILE A 7 -16.30 -9.18 -29.75
C ILE A 7 -15.34 -9.58 -28.62
N HIS A 8 -14.05 -9.31 -28.81
CA HIS A 8 -13.07 -9.32 -27.72
C HIS A 8 -13.42 -8.19 -26.76
N ILE A 9 -14.20 -8.49 -25.72
CA ILE A 9 -14.29 -7.64 -24.54
C ILE A 9 -12.98 -7.86 -23.78
N PRO A 10 -12.07 -6.88 -23.70
CA PRO A 10 -10.83 -7.05 -22.96
C PRO A 10 -11.19 -7.37 -21.51
N LYS A 11 -10.75 -8.54 -21.06
CA LYS A 11 -11.14 -9.13 -19.77
C LYS A 11 -10.56 -8.38 -18.57
N GLU A 12 -9.62 -7.47 -18.80
CA GLU A 12 -9.12 -6.51 -17.81
C GLU A 12 -9.09 -5.11 -18.43
N SER A 13 -10.03 -4.24 -18.02
CA SER A 13 -10.07 -2.84 -18.44
C SER A 13 -9.28 -1.91 -17.51
N TRP A 14 -8.82 -2.40 -16.36
CA TRP A 14 -8.21 -1.59 -15.32
C TRP A 14 -6.71 -1.91 -15.15
N PRO A 15 -5.79 -0.94 -15.27
CA PRO A 15 -4.36 -1.21 -15.21
C PRO A 15 -3.91 -1.73 -13.84
N ASN A 16 -3.25 -2.89 -13.77
CA ASN A 16 -2.86 -3.52 -12.50
C ASN A 16 -1.96 -2.65 -11.60
N TRP A 17 -1.18 -1.72 -12.15
CA TRP A 17 -0.35 -0.80 -11.36
C TRP A 17 -1.17 0.15 -10.47
N THR A 18 -2.39 0.48 -10.87
CA THR A 18 -3.25 1.41 -10.13
C THR A 18 -3.73 0.81 -8.81
N TRP A 19 -3.89 -0.51 -8.71
CA TRP A 19 -4.17 -1.19 -7.45
C TRP A 19 -3.04 -0.98 -6.44
N TYR A 20 -1.79 -1.00 -6.90
CA TYR A 20 -0.65 -0.67 -6.05
C TYR A 20 -0.61 0.79 -5.63
N ALA A 21 -1.03 1.71 -6.50
CA ALA A 21 -1.13 3.12 -6.15
C ALA A 21 -2.22 3.37 -5.09
N ILE A 22 -3.40 2.75 -5.25
CA ILE A 22 -4.50 2.83 -4.29
C ILE A 22 -4.07 2.25 -2.94
N GLU A 23 -3.46 1.06 -2.93
CA GLU A 23 -2.90 0.44 -1.73
C GLU A 23 -1.90 1.38 -1.04
N CYS A 24 -0.96 1.97 -1.78
CA CYS A 24 0.03 2.89 -1.25
C CYS A 24 -0.61 4.11 -0.59
N ILE A 25 -1.60 4.75 -1.24
CA ILE A 25 -2.33 5.90 -0.68
C ILE A 25 -3.02 5.53 0.63
N ILE A 26 -3.63 4.35 0.71
CA ILE A 26 -4.27 3.87 1.94
C ILE A 26 -3.23 3.68 3.05
N VAL A 27 -2.08 3.08 2.76
CA VAL A 27 -0.99 2.88 3.73
C VAL A 27 -0.44 4.24 4.19
N ILE A 28 -0.28 5.22 3.30
CA ILE A 28 0.11 6.59 3.66
C ILE A 28 -0.91 7.20 4.62
N ALA A 29 -2.19 7.17 4.29
CA ALA A 29 -3.23 7.78 5.12
C ALA A 29 -3.29 7.15 6.53
N VAL A 30 -3.29 5.82 6.61
CA VAL A 30 -3.33 5.09 7.88
C VAL A 30 -2.07 5.33 8.69
N SER A 31 -0.90 5.29 8.05
CA SER A 31 0.38 5.50 8.75
C SER A 31 0.50 6.92 9.30
N MET A 32 0.14 7.95 8.52
CA MET A 32 0.19 9.35 8.99
C MET A 32 -0.76 9.60 10.16
N LEU A 33 -2.02 9.15 10.05
CA LEU A 33 -3.02 9.35 11.10
C LEU A 33 -2.63 8.61 12.39
N THR A 34 -2.18 7.36 12.27
CA THR A 34 -1.78 6.56 13.43
C THR A 34 -0.50 7.11 14.05
N SER A 35 0.47 7.52 13.23
CA SER A 35 1.74 8.07 13.72
C SER A 35 1.55 9.40 14.45
N SER A 36 0.63 10.26 13.99
CA SER A 36 0.27 11.48 14.73
C SER A 36 -0.25 11.13 16.12
N LYS A 37 -1.25 10.23 16.21
CA LYS A 37 -1.81 9.81 17.51
C LYS A 37 -0.78 9.18 18.46
N ILE A 38 0.11 8.34 17.94
CA ILE A 38 1.16 7.72 18.76
C ILE A 38 2.15 8.78 19.21
N THR A 39 2.60 9.65 18.31
CA THR A 39 3.60 10.68 18.63
C THR A 39 3.04 11.67 19.64
N ASP A 40 1.78 12.10 19.50
CA ASP A 40 1.10 13.01 20.42
C ASP A 40 0.88 12.39 21.81
N SER A 41 0.88 11.05 21.92
CA SER A 41 0.79 10.36 23.21
C SER A 41 2.12 10.33 23.98
N ILE A 42 3.23 10.77 23.38
CA ILE A 42 4.55 10.79 24.01
C ILE A 42 4.85 12.21 24.49
N GLU A 43 4.77 12.41 25.80
CA GLU A 43 5.02 13.71 26.43
C GLU A 43 6.52 14.03 26.56
N GLY A 44 6.85 15.33 26.61
CA GLY A 44 8.21 15.81 26.91
C GLY A 44 9.20 15.76 25.74
N LEU A 45 8.74 15.48 24.52
CA LEU A 45 9.58 15.55 23.32
C LEU A 45 9.78 17.00 22.87
N SER A 46 11.01 17.33 22.47
CA SER A 46 11.24 18.56 21.72
C SER A 46 10.61 18.45 20.31
N PRO A 47 10.22 19.57 19.67
CA PRO A 47 9.59 19.53 18.35
C PRO A 47 10.41 18.81 17.29
N GLU A 48 11.74 18.91 17.37
CA GLU A 48 12.65 18.20 16.47
C GLU A 48 12.56 16.68 16.66
N VAL A 49 12.64 16.19 17.91
CA VAL A 49 12.56 14.75 18.19
C VAL A 49 11.16 14.22 17.86
N GLN A 50 10.11 15.01 18.09
CA GLN A 50 8.74 14.67 17.72
C GLN A 50 8.60 14.39 16.22
N ASN A 51 9.23 15.20 15.36
CA ASN A 51 9.23 14.98 13.91
C ASN A 51 9.96 13.69 13.52
N TYR A 52 11.12 13.39 14.14
CA TYR A 52 11.85 12.14 13.89
C TYR A 52 11.05 10.92 14.34
N VAL A 53 10.41 10.98 15.51
CA VAL A 53 9.56 9.90 16.02
C VAL A 53 8.37 9.67 15.10
N PHE A 54 7.67 10.74 14.70
CA PHE A 54 6.56 10.68 13.75
C PHE A 54 6.98 9.99 12.45
N MET A 55 8.05 10.46 11.80
CA MET A 55 8.53 9.89 10.55
C MET A 55 9.07 8.47 10.71
N GLY A 56 9.68 8.15 11.85
CA GLY A 56 10.14 6.81 12.19
C GLY A 56 8.99 5.81 12.28
N ILE A 57 7.88 6.19 12.91
CA ILE A 57 6.67 5.34 13.02
C ILE A 57 6.03 5.17 11.64
N VAL A 58 5.92 6.25 10.84
CA VAL A 58 5.45 6.16 9.44
C VAL A 58 6.28 5.16 8.65
N GLY A 59 7.61 5.25 8.72
CA GLY A 59 8.52 4.30 8.07
C GLY A 59 8.30 2.86 8.54
N LEU A 60 8.04 2.65 9.83
CA LEU A 60 7.80 1.33 10.41
C LEU A 60 6.49 0.71 9.89
N PHE A 61 5.44 1.50 9.70
CA PHE A 61 4.21 1.04 9.02
C PHE A 61 4.49 0.53 7.60
N PHE A 62 5.32 1.24 6.84
CA PHE A 62 5.71 0.82 5.50
C PHE A 62 6.53 -0.47 5.52
N LEU A 63 7.49 -0.62 6.45
CA LEU A 63 8.25 -1.85 6.60
C LEU A 63 7.36 -3.03 6.96
N VAL A 64 6.49 -2.87 7.96
CA VAL A 64 5.55 -3.91 8.38
C VAL A 64 4.60 -4.30 7.25
N TRP A 65 4.05 -3.31 6.52
CA TRP A 65 3.15 -3.58 5.41
C TRP A 65 3.87 -4.24 4.25
N TYR A 66 4.88 -3.60 3.65
CA TYR A 66 5.47 -4.05 2.39
C TYR A 66 6.40 -5.26 2.53
N ILE A 67 7.12 -5.37 3.65
CA ILE A 67 8.06 -6.47 3.89
C ILE A 67 7.37 -7.61 4.66
N GLY A 68 6.62 -7.27 5.72
CA GLY A 68 5.94 -8.25 6.56
C GLY A 68 4.67 -8.78 5.91
N ILE A 69 3.61 -7.98 5.95
CA ILE A 69 2.25 -8.40 5.60
C ILE A 69 2.14 -8.75 4.12
N ARG A 70 2.53 -7.83 3.24
CA ARG A 70 2.45 -7.97 1.79
C ARG A 70 3.34 -9.10 1.29
N GLY A 71 4.56 -9.21 1.82
CA GLY A 71 5.46 -10.33 1.52
C GLY A 71 4.90 -11.70 1.92
N LEU A 72 4.12 -11.78 3.00
CA LEU A 72 3.47 -13.02 3.46
C LEU A 72 2.15 -13.32 2.72
N ILE A 73 1.34 -12.29 2.44
CA ILE A 73 0.04 -12.41 1.75
C ILE A 73 0.23 -12.67 0.25
N LEU A 74 1.08 -11.88 -0.43
CA LEU A 74 1.28 -11.98 -1.88
C LEU A 74 2.12 -13.18 -2.31
N LYS A 75 2.87 -13.82 -1.38
CA LYS A 75 3.54 -15.10 -1.68
C LYS A 75 2.55 -16.22 -2.04
N LYS A 76 1.27 -16.12 -1.67
CA LYS A 76 0.38 -17.28 -1.79
C LYS A 76 -0.26 -17.49 -3.15
N LYS A 77 -0.89 -16.51 -3.83
CA LYS A 77 -1.63 -16.82 -5.09
C LYS A 77 -1.83 -15.69 -6.12
N ILE A 78 -1.73 -14.41 -5.76
CA ILE A 78 -2.23 -13.32 -6.63
C ILE A 78 -1.22 -12.91 -7.72
N LEU A 79 0.07 -13.18 -7.55
CA LEU A 79 1.11 -12.90 -8.55
C LEU A 79 1.51 -14.11 -9.40
N LYS A 80 0.81 -15.25 -9.26
CA LYS A 80 0.99 -16.37 -10.19
C LYS A 80 0.29 -16.00 -11.50
N ASN A 81 0.95 -15.14 -12.27
CA ASN A 81 0.67 -14.93 -13.68
C ASN A 81 1.11 -16.21 -14.40
N SER A 82 0.27 -17.24 -14.35
CA SER A 82 0.39 -18.34 -15.30
C SER A 82 -0.13 -17.79 -16.62
N TYR A 83 0.82 -17.34 -17.45
CA TYR A 83 0.64 -17.46 -18.89
C TYR A 83 0.48 -18.95 -19.25
#